data_AF-A0A948U7M9-F1
#
_entry.id   AF-A0A948U7M9-F1
#
_cell.length_a   1.000
_cell.length_b   1.000
_cell.length_c   1.000
_cell.angle_alpha   90.00
_cell.angle_beta   90.00
_cell.angle_gamma   90.00
#
_symmetry.space_group_name_H-M   'P 1'
#
loop_
_entity.id
_entity.type
_entity.pdbx_description
1 polymer ?
#
loop_
_entity_poly.entity_id
_entity_poly.type
_entity_poly.pdbx_seq_one_letter_code
_entity_poly.pdbx_strand_id
1 'polypeptide(L)'
;MSEYLIPVSVEPLKEGGYLATSSLLQGLIAQGRTIAETLEIAEDVAHKIIESCIEHNEPIPKELTSLQTPTTKFNIKIPVPLEI
;
A
#
# COMPACT_ATOMS: atom_id res chain seq x y z
N MET A 1 -15.55 5.74 3.31
CA MET A 1 -14.27 5.17 3.78
C MET A 1 -13.19 5.80 2.94
N SER A 2 -12.11 6.26 3.56
CA SER A 2 -10.95 6.77 2.82
C SER A 2 -10.01 5.60 2.62
N GLU A 3 -9.77 5.21 1.38
CA GLU A 3 -8.76 4.21 1.03
C GLU A 3 -7.43 4.93 0.79
N TYR A 4 -6.34 4.35 1.26
CA TYR A 4 -5.00 4.87 1.10
C TYR A 4 -4.12 3.84 0.40
N LEU A 5 -3.32 4.29 -0.55
CA LEU A 5 -2.27 3.45 -1.13
C LEU A 5 -0.99 3.60 -0.31
N ILE A 6 -0.46 2.45 0.11
CA ILE A 6 0.86 2.32 0.72
C ILE A 6 1.80 1.62 -0.27
N PRO A 7 3.05 2.09 -0.45
CA PRO A 7 4.05 1.35 -1.20
C PRO A 7 4.51 0.16 -0.37
N VAL A 8 4.42 -1.03 -0.96
CA VAL A 8 4.92 -2.27 -0.35
C VAL A 8 5.99 -2.85 -1.25
N SER A 9 7.16 -3.11 -0.67
CA SER A 9 8.24 -3.87 -1.31
C SER A 9 8.11 -5.32 -0.87
N VAL A 10 8.11 -6.24 -1.84
CA VAL A 10 8.04 -7.68 -1.59
C VAL A 10 9.30 -8.34 -2.12
N GLU A 11 9.98 -9.10 -1.28
CA GLU A 11 11.19 -9.85 -1.64
C GLU A 11 11.11 -11.32 -1.24
N PRO A 12 11.66 -12.25 -2.05
CA PRO A 12 11.71 -13.66 -1.69
C PRO A 12 12.78 -13.92 -0.60
N LEU A 13 12.50 -14.86 0.30
CA LEU A 13 13.43 -15.26 1.36
C LEU A 13 14.25 -16.49 0.99
N LYS A 14 15.46 -16.61 1.56
CA LYS A 14 16.39 -17.72 1.28
C LYS A 14 15.82 -19.07 1.72
N GLU A 15 15.06 -19.08 2.81
CA GLU A 15 14.41 -20.26 3.37
C GLU A 15 13.08 -20.60 2.66
N GLY A 16 12.66 -19.78 1.69
CA GLY A 16 11.37 -19.86 1.02
C GLY A 16 10.33 -18.90 1.62
N GLY A 17 9.31 -18.58 0.82
CA GLY A 17 8.32 -17.55 1.15
C GLY A 17 8.76 -16.14 0.75
N TYR A 18 8.03 -15.15 1.23
CA TYR A 18 8.19 -13.74 0.87
C TYR A 18 8.10 -12.84 2.09
N LEU A 19 8.88 -11.75 2.08
CA LEU A 19 8.85 -10.67 3.06
C LEU A 19 8.30 -9.41 2.40
N ALA A 20 7.31 -8.79 3.04
CA ALA A 20 6.79 -7.48 2.70
C ALA A 20 7.23 -6.44 3.73
N THR A 21 7.71 -5.31 3.23
CA THR A 21 8.05 -4.11 4.02
C THR A 21 7.54 -2.86 3.33
N SER A 22 7.43 -1.74 4.05
CA SER A 22 7.07 -0.44 3.47
C SER A 22 8.12 0.61 3.80
N SER A 23 8.46 1.44 2.80
CA SER A 23 9.33 2.60 3.00
C SER A 23 8.61 3.79 3.62
N LEU A 24 7.28 3.82 3.57
CA LEU A 24 6.46 4.92 4.11
C LEU A 24 5.80 4.56 5.43
N LEU A 25 5.39 3.30 5.61
CA LEU A 25 4.73 2.86 6.84
C LEU A 25 5.73 2.14 7.75
N GLN A 26 6.30 2.89 8.70
CA GLN A 26 7.24 2.35 9.67
C GLN A 26 6.58 1.23 10.49
N GLY A 27 7.32 0.13 10.68
CA GLY A 27 6.82 -1.03 11.43
C GLY A 27 6.02 -2.02 10.58
N LEU A 28 5.73 -1.73 9.30
CA LEU A 28 5.15 -2.71 8.40
C LEU A 28 6.19 -3.77 8.05
N ILE A 29 6.02 -4.94 8.63
CA ILE A 29 6.77 -6.16 8.35
C ILE A 29 5.76 -7.30 8.30
N ALA A 30 5.68 -7.99 7.16
CA ALA A 30 4.79 -9.13 6.97
C ALA A 30 5.51 -10.23 6.21
N GLN A 31 5.28 -11.50 6.57
CA GLN A 31 5.89 -12.65 5.91
C GLN A 31 4.84 -13.71 5.63
N GLY A 32 4.87 -14.28 4.43
CA GLY A 32 3.96 -15.36 4.01
C GLY A 32 4.66 -16.39 3.12
N ARG A 33 3.99 -17.51 2.86
CA ARG A 33 4.48 -18.58 1.97
C ARG A 33 4.30 -18.21 0.51
N THR A 34 3.30 -17.37 0.21
CA THR A 34 3.00 -16.87 -1.14
C THR A 34 2.94 -15.34 -1.15
N ILE A 35 3.08 -14.73 -2.33
CA ILE A 35 2.96 -13.28 -2.48
C ILE A 35 1.57 -12.80 -2.02
N ALA A 36 0.50 -13.50 -2.40
CA ALA A 36 -0.87 -13.13 -2.04
C ALA A 36 -1.09 -13.13 -0.52
N GLU A 37 -0.70 -14.21 0.16
CA GLU A 37 -0.75 -14.30 1.63
C GLU A 37 0.09 -13.21 2.31
N THR A 38 1.29 -12.95 1.78
CA THR A 38 2.18 -11.91 2.33
C THR A 38 1.54 -10.52 2.24
N LEU A 39 0.83 -10.23 1.14
CA LEU A 39 0.12 -8.96 0.94
C LEU A 39 -1.13 -8.86 1.82
N GLU A 40 -1.87 -9.95 2.01
CA GLU A 40 -3.01 -10.00 2.96
C GLU A 40 -2.55 -9.69 4.38
N ILE A 41 -1.44 -10.31 4.82
CA ILE A 41 -0.85 -10.02 6.14
C ILE A 41 -0.34 -8.57 6.20
N ALA A 42 0.26 -8.06 5.12
CA ALA A 42 0.74 -6.68 5.07
C ALA A 42 -0.40 -5.65 5.20
N GLU A 43 -1.57 -5.93 4.62
CA GLU A 43 -2.78 -5.10 4.76
C GLU A 43 -3.26 -5.06 6.22
N ASP A 44 -3.39 -6.22 6.85
CA ASP A 44 -3.78 -6.34 8.26
C ASP A 44 -2.81 -5.58 9.20
N VAL A 45 -1.52 -5.71 8.94
CA VAL A 45 -0.48 -4.99 9.70
C VAL A 45 -0.59 -3.48 9.46
N ALA A 46 -0.78 -3.05 8.21
CA ALA A 46 -0.94 -1.64 7.89
C ALA A 46 -2.14 -1.02 8.60
N HIS A 47 -3.27 -1.73 8.63
CA HIS A 47 -4.48 -1.29 9.31
C HIS A 47 -4.22 -1.03 10.80
N LYS A 48 -3.60 -2.00 11.50
CA LYS A 48 -3.29 -1.89 12.93
C LYS A 48 -2.32 -0.76 13.24
N ILE A 49 -1.33 -0.53 12.37
CA ILE A 49 -0.40 0.59 12.54
C ILE A 49 -1.15 1.92 12.42
N ILE A 50 -1.99 2.07 11.40
CA ILE A 50 -2.77 3.29 11.19
C ILE A 50 -3.75 3.52 12.33
N GLU A 51 -4.47 2.50 12.78
CA GLU A 51 -5.36 2.56 13.95
C GLU A 51 -4.59 3.04 15.19
N SER A 52 -3.43 2.44 15.46
CA SER A 52 -2.58 2.84 16.58
C SER A 52 -2.13 4.30 16.47
N CYS A 53 -1.71 4.76 15.28
CA CYS A 53 -1.33 6.15 15.08
C CYS A 53 -2.51 7.11 15.36
N ILE A 54 -3.73 6.74 14.95
CA ILE A 54 -4.93 7.53 15.22
C ILE A 54 -5.22 7.59 16.73
N GLU A 55 -5.16 6.46 17.42
CA GLU A 55 -5.41 6.37 18.87
C GLU A 55 -4.43 7.23 19.67
N HIS A 56 -3.17 7.28 19.25
CA HIS A 56 -2.09 8.00 19.94
C HIS A 56 -1.89 9.44 19.44
N ASN A 57 -2.72 9.91 18.50
CA ASN A 57 -2.57 11.20 17.82
C ASN A 57 -1.17 11.38 17.16
N GLU A 58 -0.61 10.28 16.65
CA GLU A 58 0.63 10.29 15.89
C GLU A 58 0.37 10.68 14.43
N PRO A 59 1.33 11.37 13.78
CA PRO A 59 1.17 11.78 12.40
C PRO A 59 1.23 10.57 11.46
N ILE A 60 0.13 10.32 10.76
CA ILE A 60 0.11 9.40 9.61
C ILE A 60 0.95 10.04 8.48
N PRO A 61 1.80 9.26 7.79
CA PRO A 61 2.60 9.77 6.66
C PRO A 61 1.70 10.49 5.65
N LYS A 62 2.02 11.74 5.32
CA LYS A 62 1.19 12.57 4.42
C LYS A 62 1.32 12.14 2.96
N GLU A 63 2.36 11.35 2.68
CA GLU A 63 2.66 10.77 1.38
C GLU A 63 1.73 9.60 1.04
N LEU A 64 0.93 9.12 2.00
CA LEU A 64 -0.13 8.15 1.72
C LEU A 64 -1.12 8.75 0.74
N THR A 65 -1.14 8.21 -0.47
CA THR A 65 -2.02 8.70 -1.51
C THR A 65 -3.44 8.25 -1.17
N SER A 66 -4.26 9.19 -0.70
CA SER A 66 -5.69 8.94 -0.61
C SER A 66 -6.20 8.64 -2.02
N LEU A 67 -6.81 7.46 -2.18
CA LEU A 67 -7.64 7.16 -3.33
C LEU A 67 -8.93 7.98 -3.20
N GLN A 68 -8.83 9.26 -3.49
CA GLN A 68 -10.00 10.05 -3.83
C GLN A 68 -10.41 9.58 -5.22
N THR A 69 -11.34 8.63 -5.30
CA THR A 69 -12.04 8.38 -6.55
C THR A 69 -12.63 9.73 -6.99
N PRO A 70 -12.32 10.24 -8.20
CA PRO A 70 -12.87 11.51 -8.63
C PRO A 70 -14.39 11.39 -8.67
N THR A 71 -15.10 12.02 -7.73
CA THR A 71 -16.56 12.02 -7.66
C THR A 71 -17.19 13.00 -8.66
N THR A 72 -16.38 13.69 -9.46
CA THR A 72 -16.81 14.72 -10.42
C THR A 72 -16.17 14.49 -11.79
N LYS A 73 -16.76 15.11 -12.82
CA LYS A 73 -16.33 14.96 -14.22
C LYS A 73 -14.91 15.49 -14.39
N PHE A 74 -13.98 14.63 -14.80
CA PHE A 74 -12.60 14.99 -15.12
C PHE A 74 -12.28 14.71 -16.60
N ASN A 75 -11.35 15.47 -17.16
CA ASN A 75 -10.86 15.27 -18.52
C ASN A 75 -9.46 14.66 -18.45
N ILE A 76 -9.23 13.57 -19.19
CA ILE A 76 -7.92 12.90 -19.28
C ILE A 76 -7.54 12.69 -20.75
N LYS A 77 -6.25 12.84 -21.08
CA LYS A 77 -5.70 12.54 -22.40
C LYS A 77 -5.14 11.12 -22.38
N ILE A 78 -5.52 10.30 -23.35
CA ILE A 78 -5.04 8.93 -23.48
C ILE A 78 -4.01 8.84 -24.61
N PRO A 79 -2.97 8.00 -24.49
CA PRO A 79 -2.04 7.75 -25.58
C PRO A 79 -2.75 6.97 -26.68
N VAL A 80 -2.61 7.42 -27.93
CA VAL A 80 -3.12 6.73 -29.11
C VAL A 80 -1.92 6.30 -29.94
N PRO A 81 -1.68 4.99 -30.13
CA PRO A 81 -0.64 4.52 -31.04
C PRO A 81 -1.00 4.94 -32.47
N LEU A 82 -0.04 5.52 -33.17
CA LEU A 82 -0.14 5.84 -34.58
C LEU A 82 0.70 4.80 -35.34
N GLU A 83 0.05 4.00 -36.15
CA GLU A 83 0.74 3.20 -37.17
C GLU A 83 0.89 4.09 -38.40
N ILE A 84 2.13 4.36 -38.79
CA ILE A 84 2.52 5.15 -39.97
C ILE A 84 2.97 4.19 -41.06
#